data_AF-A0A4Y8MXI6-F1
#
_entry.id   AF-A0A4Y8MXI6-F1
#
_cell.length_a   1.000
_cell.length_b   1.000
_cell.length_c   1.000
_cell.angle_alpha   90.00
_cell.angle_beta   90.00
_cell.angle_gamma   90.00
#
_symmetry.space_group_name_H-M   'P 1'
#
loop_
_entity.id
_entity.type
_entity.pdbx_description
1 polymer ?
#
loop_
_entity_poly.entity_id
_entity_poly.type
_entity_poly.pdbx_seq_one_letter_code
_entity_poly.pdbx_strand_id
1 'polypeptide(L)'
;MQQFLATPDSDGHLDFFSNLISLNIYNSENAHEIQEAIALKAGGAAPAERAREIRALLKHEITHFLDMTTTAWGGQYIFRKLRAAKSLNCSDEEGIATQRVFMLETTEVDVHKALLSTSNVAPTECLTMRHELLDDERFGMVLMINYYQGEKRCHSVPLSMLSLLEANATASEYLSRLADLEVNDDAVFRKIEGRMIEDRFIRLLNDPDRLEYSALLHLTRIHLSELPFRDLLAFVSALCRFALDATDLGMAAMANVIEASARNEDRGRALSMELRRASARPLLYFKTVLFVYGWMNEMDEPGRDAYLGLIQTDPHKAIQMLWVKRFGIDESALNLERSFMPASKIEWLKEIGILSDARIYEESFEANSGLLDHTPCGLLDFDQLKLLDVFLKDGTKITLPNRIDINVQDYFDENLQLFSDMQAMYRAQIPQRFYVGPNVIHINVG
;
A
#
# COMPACT_ATOMS: atom_id res chain seq x y z
N MET A 1 15.31 11.43 -15.44
CA MET A 1 15.19 12.05 -14.11
C MET A 1 16.07 11.26 -13.12
N GLN A 2 16.67 11.89 -12.11
CA GLN A 2 17.40 11.17 -11.07
C GLN A 2 16.40 10.46 -10.15
N GLN A 3 16.55 9.16 -9.92
CA GLN A 3 15.67 8.37 -9.06
C GLN A 3 16.16 8.45 -7.60
N PHE A 4 15.29 8.89 -6.68
CA PHE A 4 15.56 8.87 -5.24
C PHE A 4 14.97 7.59 -4.61
N LEU A 5 14.61 7.63 -3.31
CA LEU A 5 13.88 6.55 -2.68
C LEU A 5 12.52 6.41 -3.39
N ALA A 6 12.28 5.29 -4.07
CA ALA A 6 11.15 5.11 -4.97
C ALA A 6 10.54 3.71 -4.87
N THR A 7 9.33 3.55 -5.41
CA THR A 7 8.74 2.23 -5.63
C THR A 7 9.64 1.40 -6.59
N PRO A 8 9.69 0.07 -6.42
CA PRO A 8 10.67 -0.80 -7.06
C PRO A 8 10.43 -1.10 -8.56
N ASP A 9 9.31 -0.65 -9.15
CA ASP A 9 8.94 -1.05 -10.51
C ASP A 9 9.84 -0.41 -11.60
N SER A 10 10.12 -1.19 -12.64
CA SER A 10 10.94 -0.77 -13.77
C SER A 10 10.17 0.09 -14.76
N ASP A 11 8.84 -0.09 -14.82
CA ASP A 11 7.98 0.47 -15.87
C ASP A 11 7.49 1.87 -15.51
N GLY A 12 7.22 2.09 -14.22
CA GLY A 12 6.94 3.38 -13.61
C GLY A 12 7.45 3.40 -12.18
N HIS A 13 7.48 4.57 -11.56
CA HIS A 13 7.69 4.67 -10.12
C HIS A 13 7.11 5.95 -9.54
N LEU A 14 6.76 5.89 -8.27
CA LEU A 14 6.58 7.03 -7.38
C LEU A 14 7.87 7.27 -6.60
N ASP A 15 8.33 8.52 -6.60
CA ASP A 15 9.43 8.96 -5.76
C ASP A 15 8.91 9.42 -4.38
N PHE A 16 9.29 8.75 -3.30
CA PHE A 16 8.80 9.03 -1.95
C PHE A 16 9.28 10.38 -1.39
N PHE A 17 10.36 10.95 -1.93
CA PHE A 17 10.83 12.26 -1.48
C PHE A 17 10.07 13.40 -2.15
N SER A 18 9.90 13.32 -3.47
CA SER A 18 9.23 14.39 -4.23
C SER A 18 7.71 14.20 -4.37
N ASN A 19 7.19 12.99 -4.17
CA ASN A 19 5.83 12.55 -4.50
C ASN A 19 5.52 12.56 -6.02
N LEU A 20 6.54 12.60 -6.87
CA LEU A 20 6.37 12.65 -8.32
C LEU A 20 6.34 11.25 -8.92
N ILE A 21 5.47 11.08 -9.91
CA ILE A 21 5.36 9.85 -10.70
C ILE A 21 6.18 10.01 -11.98
N SER A 22 6.95 8.99 -12.33
CA SER A 22 7.66 8.88 -13.60
C SER A 22 7.35 7.56 -14.30
N LEU A 23 6.98 7.61 -15.58
CA LEU A 23 6.80 6.44 -16.43
C LEU A 23 8.05 6.18 -17.28
N ASN A 24 8.81 5.16 -16.91
CA ASN A 24 10.15 4.89 -17.43
C ASN A 24 10.16 4.22 -18.81
N ILE A 25 9.06 3.58 -19.20
CA ILE A 25 8.93 2.89 -20.50
C ILE A 25 8.37 3.76 -21.62
N TYR A 26 7.98 5.01 -21.31
CA TYR A 26 7.44 5.96 -22.29
C TYR A 26 8.31 7.21 -22.40
N ASN A 27 8.19 7.92 -23.53
CA ASN A 27 8.88 9.17 -23.82
C ASN A 27 7.93 10.16 -24.55
N SER A 28 8.45 11.31 -24.97
CA SER A 28 7.70 12.33 -25.72
C SER A 28 6.92 11.82 -26.93
N GLU A 29 7.39 10.77 -27.62
CA GLU A 29 6.69 10.18 -28.77
C GLU A 29 5.36 9.53 -28.35
N ASN A 30 5.27 9.09 -27.10
CA ASN A 30 4.08 8.48 -26.52
C ASN A 30 3.11 9.49 -25.88
N ALA A 31 3.46 10.78 -25.83
CA ALA A 31 2.69 11.76 -25.06
C ALA A 31 1.23 11.88 -25.55
N HIS A 32 1.01 11.81 -26.86
CA HIS A 32 -0.33 11.87 -27.45
C HIS A 32 -1.17 10.65 -27.07
N GLU A 33 -0.64 9.43 -27.23
CA GLU A 33 -1.37 8.20 -26.89
C GLU A 33 -1.70 8.14 -25.40
N ILE A 34 -0.82 8.66 -24.53
CA ILE A 34 -1.06 8.72 -23.09
C ILE A 34 -2.20 9.71 -22.76
N GLN A 35 -2.18 10.90 -23.38
CA GLN A 35 -3.25 11.89 -23.19
C GLN A 35 -4.61 11.35 -23.68
N GLU A 36 -4.64 10.64 -24.81
CA GLU A 36 -5.86 9.96 -25.28
C GLU A 36 -6.33 8.91 -24.28
N ALA A 37 -5.43 8.08 -23.75
CA ALA A 37 -5.77 7.05 -22.77
C ALA A 37 -6.33 7.63 -21.46
N ILE A 38 -5.82 8.79 -21.03
CA ILE A 38 -6.31 9.53 -19.84
C ILE A 38 -7.71 10.12 -20.09
N ALA A 39 -7.97 10.62 -21.29
CA ALA A 39 -9.23 11.29 -21.63
C ALA A 39 -10.42 10.32 -21.75
N LEU A 40 -10.17 9.02 -21.90
CA LEU A 40 -11.23 8.00 -21.97
C LEU A 40 -12.07 7.94 -20.70
N LYS A 41 -13.39 7.85 -20.89
CA LYS A 41 -14.41 7.76 -19.84
C LYS A 41 -14.99 6.37 -19.72
N ALA A 42 -15.40 6.03 -18.50
CA ALA A 42 -16.29 4.90 -18.28
C ALA A 42 -17.57 5.06 -19.12
N GLY A 43 -17.95 4.01 -19.87
CA GLY A 43 -19.15 3.99 -20.72
C GLY A 43 -18.95 4.45 -22.18
N GLY A 44 -17.70 4.69 -22.62
CA GLY A 44 -17.34 4.97 -24.02
C GLY A 44 -17.33 3.75 -24.95
N ALA A 45 -16.49 3.75 -25.99
CA ALA A 45 -16.11 2.51 -26.66
C ALA A 45 -14.97 1.84 -25.89
N ALA A 46 -14.91 0.50 -25.90
CA ALA A 46 -13.83 -0.22 -25.23
C ALA A 46 -12.45 0.25 -25.76
N PRO A 47 -11.52 0.65 -24.87
CA PRO A 47 -10.21 1.09 -25.30
C PRO A 47 -9.45 0.01 -26.06
N ALA A 48 -8.62 0.44 -27.01
CA ALA A 48 -7.61 -0.43 -27.59
C ALA A 48 -6.69 -1.00 -26.50
N GLU A 49 -6.13 -2.19 -26.73
CA GLU A 49 -5.23 -2.86 -25.77
C GLU A 49 -4.11 -1.95 -25.26
N ARG A 50 -3.48 -1.19 -26.17
CA ARG A 50 -2.45 -0.21 -25.80
C ARG A 50 -2.92 0.84 -24.80
N ALA A 51 -4.12 1.38 -24.99
CA ALA A 51 -4.69 2.37 -24.07
C ALA A 51 -5.01 1.74 -22.70
N ARG A 52 -5.49 0.48 -22.68
CA ARG A 52 -5.71 -0.28 -21.43
C ARG A 52 -4.41 -0.48 -20.65
N GLU A 53 -3.31 -0.81 -21.33
CA GLU A 53 -2.00 -0.98 -20.70
C GLU A 53 -1.46 0.33 -20.11
N ILE A 54 -1.57 1.44 -20.84
CA ILE A 54 -1.19 2.78 -20.35
C ILE A 54 -2.01 3.15 -19.10
N ARG A 55 -3.33 2.99 -19.16
CA ARG A 55 -4.23 3.30 -18.04
C ARG A 55 -3.90 2.45 -16.82
N ALA A 56 -3.70 1.15 -17.01
CA ALA A 56 -3.37 0.22 -15.94
C ALA A 56 -2.09 0.65 -15.20
N LEU A 57 -1.00 0.94 -15.92
CA LEU A 57 0.25 1.40 -15.33
C LEU A 57 0.11 2.77 -14.65
N LEU A 58 -0.60 3.73 -15.27
CA LEU A 58 -0.90 5.00 -14.62
C LEU A 58 -1.67 4.80 -13.31
N LYS A 59 -2.67 3.93 -13.29
CA LYS A 59 -3.47 3.61 -12.11
C LYS A 59 -2.63 2.95 -11.02
N HIS A 60 -1.68 2.10 -11.39
CA HIS A 60 -0.72 1.52 -10.46
C HIS A 60 0.05 2.64 -9.72
N GLU A 61 0.74 3.51 -10.44
CA GLU A 61 1.57 4.56 -9.83
C GLU A 61 0.75 5.64 -9.11
N ILE A 62 -0.42 5.98 -9.63
CA ILE A 62 -1.34 6.92 -8.97
C ILE A 62 -1.84 6.34 -7.66
N THR A 63 -2.05 5.02 -7.56
CA THR A 63 -2.42 4.41 -6.28
C THR A 63 -1.33 4.60 -5.22
N HIS A 64 -0.05 4.47 -5.57
CA HIS A 64 1.04 4.78 -4.62
C HIS A 64 0.99 6.25 -4.16
N PHE A 65 0.75 7.19 -5.08
CA PHE A 65 0.60 8.61 -4.74
C PHE A 65 -0.58 8.85 -3.80
N LEU A 66 -1.71 8.19 -4.05
CA LEU A 66 -2.90 8.29 -3.22
C LEU A 66 -2.69 7.63 -1.86
N ASP A 67 -1.98 6.51 -1.78
CA ASP A 67 -1.62 5.87 -0.51
C ASP A 67 -0.77 6.81 0.36
N MET A 68 0.12 7.61 -0.23
CA MET A 68 0.88 8.63 0.49
C MET A 68 0.07 9.87 0.88
N THR A 69 -0.92 10.27 0.07
CA THR A 69 -1.58 11.58 0.24
C THR A 69 -2.99 11.50 0.82
N THR A 70 -3.57 10.30 0.93
CA THR A 70 -4.96 10.11 1.36
C THR A 70 -5.10 9.17 2.56
N THR A 71 -3.99 8.67 3.13
CA THR A 71 -4.01 7.73 4.25
C THR A 71 -3.38 8.30 5.53
N ALA A 72 -3.70 7.66 6.67
CA ALA A 72 -3.08 7.97 7.95
C ALA A 72 -1.56 7.72 7.93
N TRP A 73 -1.13 6.58 7.38
CA TRP A 73 0.28 6.25 7.16
C TRP A 73 0.98 7.29 6.28
N GLY A 74 0.36 7.64 5.15
CA GLY A 74 0.92 8.62 4.22
C GLY A 74 1.15 10.00 4.86
N GLY A 75 0.17 10.48 5.63
CA GLY A 75 0.34 11.71 6.42
C GLY A 75 1.47 11.63 7.45
N GLN A 76 1.61 10.48 8.15
CA GLN A 76 2.73 10.23 9.07
C GLN A 76 4.07 10.23 8.33
N TYR A 77 4.14 9.58 7.17
CA TYR A 77 5.34 9.53 6.32
C TYR A 77 5.75 10.93 5.90
N ILE A 78 4.84 11.71 5.30
CA ILE A 78 5.10 13.07 4.83
C ILE A 78 5.56 13.96 5.99
N PHE A 79 4.90 13.90 7.15
CA PHE A 79 5.30 14.69 8.31
C PHE A 79 6.74 14.37 8.76
N ARG A 80 7.07 13.08 8.92
CA ARG A 80 8.42 12.64 9.32
C ARG A 80 9.46 13.01 8.25
N LYS A 81 9.12 12.88 6.97
CA LYS A 81 9.94 13.29 5.83
C LYS A 81 10.29 14.78 5.91
N LEU A 82 9.30 15.66 6.05
CA LEU A 82 9.53 17.11 6.10
C LEU A 82 10.34 17.52 7.33
N ARG A 83 10.13 16.87 8.47
CA ARG A 83 10.96 17.10 9.67
C ARG A 83 12.41 16.67 9.43
N ALA A 84 12.64 15.52 8.80
CA ALA A 84 13.99 15.08 8.45
C ALA A 84 14.66 16.07 7.48
N ALA A 85 13.94 16.52 6.44
CA ALA A 85 14.42 17.53 5.50
C ALA A 85 14.84 18.83 6.21
N LYS A 86 14.04 19.31 7.17
CA LYS A 86 14.37 20.49 8.02
C LYS A 86 15.67 20.30 8.80
N SER A 87 15.89 19.09 9.28
CA SER A 87 17.01 18.75 10.14
C SER A 87 18.33 18.47 9.41
N LEU A 88 18.36 18.47 8.07
CA LEU A 88 19.57 18.15 7.30
C LEU A 88 20.74 19.10 7.61
N ASN A 89 20.43 20.36 7.94
CA ASN A 89 21.42 21.37 8.32
C ASN A 89 21.69 21.44 9.83
N CYS A 90 21.04 20.59 10.62
CA CYS A 90 21.20 20.52 12.08
C CYS A 90 22.12 19.35 12.44
N SER A 91 23.31 19.66 12.96
CA SER A 91 24.26 18.66 13.44
C SER A 91 24.17 18.39 14.95
N ASP A 92 23.14 18.92 15.61
CA ASP A 92 22.88 18.67 17.02
C ASP A 92 22.17 17.33 17.24
N GLU A 93 22.09 16.90 18.50
CA GLU A 93 21.47 15.61 18.85
C GLU A 93 20.00 15.54 18.43
N GLU A 94 19.28 16.67 18.47
CA GLU A 94 17.87 16.75 18.07
C GLU A 94 17.69 16.56 16.56
N GLY A 95 18.54 17.17 15.74
CA GLY A 95 18.56 16.97 14.30
C GLY A 95 18.82 15.51 13.94
N ILE A 96 19.85 14.91 14.54
CA ILE A 96 20.18 13.49 14.32
C ILE A 96 19.04 12.58 14.77
N ALA A 97 18.42 12.85 15.92
CA ALA A 97 17.28 12.08 16.41
C ALA A 97 16.08 12.17 15.45
N THR A 98 15.82 13.35 14.89
CA THR A 98 14.74 13.56 13.91
C THR A 98 14.97 12.74 12.65
N GLN A 99 16.19 12.71 12.12
CA GLN A 99 16.53 11.88 10.96
C GLN A 99 16.37 10.38 11.26
N ARG A 100 16.80 9.92 12.44
CA ARG A 100 16.63 8.51 12.86
C ARG A 100 15.17 8.11 12.99
N VAL A 101 14.29 9.01 13.45
CA VAL A 101 12.84 8.73 13.51
C VAL A 101 12.27 8.54 12.11
N PHE A 102 12.71 9.32 11.12
CA PHE A 102 12.30 9.10 9.73
C PHE A 102 12.76 7.74 9.19
N MET A 103 13.95 7.27 9.59
CA MET A 103 14.43 5.95 9.17
C MET A 103 13.50 4.80 9.60
N LEU A 104 12.70 4.95 10.66
CA LEU A 104 11.71 3.95 11.06
C LEU A 104 10.72 3.65 9.94
N GLU A 105 10.24 4.66 9.21
CA GLU A 105 9.33 4.47 8.07
C GLU A 105 10.03 3.71 6.95
N THR A 106 11.27 4.10 6.63
CA THR A 106 12.03 3.46 5.55
C THR A 106 12.42 2.02 5.89
N THR A 107 12.61 1.69 7.17
CA THR A 107 12.89 0.30 7.59
C THR A 107 11.73 -0.64 7.31
N GLU A 108 10.48 -0.14 7.33
CA GLU A 108 9.31 -0.95 6.98
C GLU A 108 9.23 -1.27 5.48
N VAL A 109 9.98 -0.53 4.65
CA VAL A 109 10.16 -0.80 3.22
C VAL A 109 11.41 -1.66 2.99
N ASP A 110 12.54 -1.30 3.61
CA ASP A 110 13.85 -1.93 3.41
C ASP A 110 13.92 -3.38 3.89
N VAL A 111 13.08 -3.76 4.88
CA VAL A 111 12.99 -5.13 5.38
C VAL A 111 12.74 -6.13 4.25
N HIS A 112 12.02 -5.70 3.21
CA HIS A 112 11.68 -6.55 2.07
C HIS A 112 12.93 -7.02 1.35
N LYS A 113 13.74 -6.06 0.89
CA LYS A 113 14.99 -6.31 0.19
C LYS A 113 16.00 -7.08 1.04
N ALA A 114 16.00 -6.83 2.36
CA ALA A 114 16.99 -7.41 3.26
C ALA A 114 16.72 -8.87 3.63
N LEU A 115 15.44 -9.28 3.72
CA LEU A 115 15.05 -10.59 4.25
C LEU A 115 14.37 -11.50 3.22
N LEU A 116 14.00 -11.00 2.04
CA LEU A 116 13.43 -11.80 0.97
C LEU A 116 14.41 -12.90 0.54
N SER A 117 13.90 -14.14 0.53
CA SER A 117 14.59 -15.30 -0.01
C SER A 117 13.68 -15.99 -1.01
N THR A 118 14.12 -16.11 -2.26
CA THR A 118 13.37 -16.75 -3.34
C THR A 118 14.11 -17.97 -3.87
N SER A 119 13.39 -18.80 -4.64
CA SER A 119 13.93 -19.91 -5.41
C SER A 119 13.30 -19.93 -6.80
N ASN A 120 13.74 -20.83 -7.67
CA ASN A 120 13.17 -20.96 -9.03
C ASN A 120 11.82 -21.72 -9.06
N VAL A 121 11.27 -22.09 -7.90
CA VAL A 121 9.99 -22.82 -7.81
C VAL A 121 8.85 -21.81 -7.90
N ALA A 122 7.85 -22.04 -8.75
CA ALA A 122 6.70 -21.14 -8.81
C ALA A 122 5.95 -21.13 -7.46
N PRO A 123 5.56 -19.97 -6.90
CA PRO A 123 4.85 -19.88 -5.63
C PRO A 123 3.59 -20.74 -5.55
N THR A 124 2.80 -20.90 -6.63
CA THR A 124 1.62 -21.78 -6.61
C THR A 124 1.94 -23.28 -6.58
N GLU A 125 3.17 -23.68 -6.89
CA GLU A 125 3.61 -25.06 -6.67
C GLU A 125 3.91 -25.34 -5.19
N CYS A 126 3.97 -24.29 -4.36
CA CYS A 126 4.14 -24.40 -2.92
C CYS A 126 2.77 -24.60 -2.26
N LEU A 127 2.37 -25.85 -2.09
CA LEU A 127 1.05 -26.23 -1.55
C LEU A 127 0.86 -25.90 -0.06
N THR A 128 1.90 -25.43 0.62
CA THR A 128 1.84 -25.08 2.05
C THR A 128 2.46 -23.72 2.28
N MET A 129 1.68 -22.82 2.87
CA MET A 129 2.16 -21.56 3.43
C MET A 129 2.19 -21.66 4.95
N ARG A 130 3.36 -21.44 5.54
CA ARG A 130 3.53 -21.28 7.00
C ARG A 130 3.95 -19.85 7.28
N HIS A 131 3.61 -19.34 8.45
CA HIS A 131 4.07 -18.01 8.87
C HIS A 131 4.79 -18.11 10.22
N GLU A 132 5.82 -17.30 10.39
CA GLU A 132 6.60 -17.23 11.62
C GLU A 132 6.94 -15.79 11.98
N LEU A 133 7.16 -15.53 13.27
CA LEU A 133 7.68 -14.26 13.75
C LEU A 133 9.19 -14.40 13.89
N LEU A 134 9.94 -13.61 13.12
CA LEU A 134 11.39 -13.49 13.17
C LEU A 134 11.77 -12.30 14.06
N ASP A 135 12.73 -12.51 14.97
CA ASP A 135 13.39 -11.45 15.71
C ASP A 135 14.66 -11.05 14.96
N ASP A 136 14.63 -9.89 14.31
CA ASP A 136 15.78 -9.34 13.58
C ASP A 136 16.32 -8.11 14.32
N GLU A 137 17.63 -8.08 14.57
CA GLU A 137 18.27 -6.99 15.33
C GLU A 137 18.13 -5.61 14.67
N ARG A 138 17.93 -5.56 13.35
CA ARG A 138 17.75 -4.31 12.58
C ARG A 138 16.29 -3.95 12.42
N PHE A 139 15.44 -4.94 12.13
CA PHE A 139 14.04 -4.69 11.74
C PHE A 139 13.02 -4.96 12.85
N GLY A 140 13.44 -5.51 13.98
CA GLY A 140 12.59 -5.90 15.09
C GLY A 140 11.80 -7.18 14.80
N MET A 141 10.56 -7.24 15.30
CA MET A 141 9.66 -8.35 15.00
C MET A 141 9.14 -8.25 13.58
N VAL A 142 9.49 -9.23 12.75
CA VAL A 142 9.03 -9.32 11.36
C VAL A 142 8.19 -10.58 11.19
N LEU A 143 7.01 -10.46 10.59
CA LEU A 143 6.25 -11.63 10.16
C LEU A 143 6.80 -12.13 8.83
N MET A 144 7.27 -13.37 8.79
CA MET A 144 7.74 -14.04 7.58
C MET A 144 6.67 -14.99 7.05
N ILE A 145 6.37 -14.90 5.76
CA ILE A 145 5.52 -15.84 5.02
C ILE A 145 6.44 -16.82 4.29
N ASN A 146 6.37 -18.09 4.66
CA ASN A 146 7.22 -19.15 4.15
C ASN A 146 6.42 -20.09 3.24
N TYR A 147 6.89 -20.26 2.01
CA TYR A 147 6.29 -21.14 1.01
C TYR A 147 7.03 -22.47 0.97
N TYR A 148 6.28 -23.58 1.03
CA TYR A 148 6.82 -24.93 1.08
C TYR A 148 6.32 -25.80 -0.07
N GLN A 149 7.25 -26.56 -0.67
CA GLN A 149 6.96 -27.69 -1.55
C GLN A 149 7.33 -28.98 -0.79
N GLY A 150 6.32 -29.68 -0.28
CA GLY A 150 6.53 -30.73 0.74
C GLY A 150 7.13 -30.13 2.02
N GLU A 151 8.25 -30.65 2.50
CA GLU A 151 8.96 -30.09 3.67
C GLU A 151 10.05 -29.08 3.30
N LYS A 152 10.32 -28.86 2.01
CA LYS A 152 11.34 -27.90 1.57
C LYS A 152 10.75 -26.49 1.53
N ARG A 153 11.35 -25.56 2.30
CA ARG A 153 11.08 -24.13 2.16
C ARG A 153 11.66 -23.63 0.83
N CYS A 154 10.80 -23.16 -0.06
CA CYS A 154 11.17 -22.62 -1.37
C CYS A 154 11.34 -21.10 -1.32
N HIS A 155 10.44 -20.40 -0.61
CA HIS A 155 10.49 -18.95 -0.47
C HIS A 155 10.25 -18.52 0.97
N SER A 156 10.80 -17.37 1.34
CA SER A 156 10.57 -16.68 2.61
C SER A 156 10.41 -15.20 2.31
N VAL A 157 9.22 -14.67 2.55
CA VAL A 157 8.86 -13.30 2.19
C VAL A 157 8.53 -12.55 3.48
N PRO A 158 9.29 -11.50 3.83
CA PRO A 158 8.93 -10.65 4.96
C PRO A 158 7.67 -9.86 4.61
N LEU A 159 6.77 -9.73 5.58
CA LEU A 159 5.62 -8.86 5.44
C LEU A 159 6.05 -7.41 5.72
N SER A 160 5.96 -6.55 4.71
CA SER A 160 6.50 -5.19 4.71
C SER A 160 5.48 -4.15 4.26
N MET A 161 5.76 -2.87 4.49
CA MET A 161 4.92 -1.78 3.96
C MET A 161 4.89 -1.82 2.43
N LEU A 162 6.00 -2.21 1.80
CA LEU A 162 6.05 -2.42 0.36
C LEU A 162 5.02 -3.46 -0.09
N SER A 163 4.91 -4.60 0.60
CA SER A 163 3.90 -5.61 0.26
C SER A 163 2.47 -5.06 0.29
N LEU A 164 2.17 -4.13 1.20
CA LEU A 164 0.84 -3.52 1.34
C LEU A 164 0.55 -2.53 0.21
N LEU A 165 1.51 -1.64 -0.08
CA LEU A 165 1.41 -0.64 -1.15
C LEU A 165 1.27 -1.33 -2.51
N GLU A 166 2.12 -2.31 -2.80
CA GLU A 166 2.10 -3.04 -4.06
C GLU A 166 0.83 -3.89 -4.24
N ALA A 167 0.30 -4.47 -3.17
CA ALA A 167 -0.97 -5.18 -3.24
C ALA A 167 -2.14 -4.25 -3.62
N ASN A 168 -2.15 -3.01 -3.11
CA ASN A 168 -3.18 -2.02 -3.43
C ASN A 168 -3.05 -1.50 -4.87
N ALA A 169 -1.82 -1.16 -5.28
CA ALA A 169 -1.52 -0.69 -6.62
C ALA A 169 -1.84 -1.77 -7.67
N THR A 170 -1.41 -3.01 -7.44
CA THR A 170 -1.76 -4.15 -8.29
C THR A 170 -3.26 -4.40 -8.34
N ALA A 171 -3.97 -4.33 -7.21
CA ALA A 171 -5.42 -4.49 -7.22
C ALA A 171 -6.11 -3.40 -8.06
N SER A 172 -5.66 -2.15 -7.92
CA SER A 172 -6.16 -1.02 -8.70
C SER A 172 -5.86 -1.16 -10.19
N GLU A 173 -4.67 -1.60 -10.55
CA GLU A 173 -4.26 -1.87 -11.93
C GLU A 173 -5.19 -2.89 -12.61
N TYR A 174 -5.41 -4.04 -11.97
CA TYR A 174 -6.25 -5.09 -12.54
C TYR A 174 -7.74 -4.72 -12.52
N LEU A 175 -8.21 -4.00 -11.51
CA LEU A 175 -9.56 -3.43 -11.51
C LEU A 175 -9.78 -2.46 -12.67
N SER A 176 -8.80 -1.60 -12.98
CA SER A 176 -8.87 -0.71 -14.15
C SER A 176 -8.99 -1.50 -15.45
N ARG A 177 -8.21 -2.56 -15.62
CA ARG A 177 -8.30 -3.42 -16.81
C ARG A 177 -9.67 -4.07 -16.95
N LEU A 178 -10.27 -4.50 -15.84
CA LEU A 178 -11.62 -5.08 -15.83
C LEU A 178 -12.70 -4.04 -16.12
N ALA A 179 -12.60 -2.83 -15.54
CA ALA A 179 -13.53 -1.74 -15.79
C ALA A 179 -13.54 -1.34 -17.28
N ASP A 180 -12.37 -1.29 -17.91
CA ASP A 180 -12.23 -1.01 -19.35
C ASP A 180 -12.94 -2.06 -20.23
N LEU A 181 -13.15 -3.29 -19.75
CA LEU A 181 -13.92 -4.32 -20.46
C LEU A 181 -15.44 -4.16 -20.33
N GLU A 182 -15.94 -3.64 -19.21
CA GLU A 182 -17.38 -3.51 -18.94
C GLU A 182 -18.08 -2.59 -19.93
N VAL A 183 -17.31 -1.71 -20.55
CA VAL A 183 -17.72 -0.76 -21.57
C VAL A 183 -17.98 -1.42 -22.94
N ASN A 184 -17.48 -2.64 -23.17
CA ASN A 184 -17.74 -3.37 -24.42
C ASN A 184 -19.08 -4.10 -24.36
N ASP A 185 -19.98 -3.93 -25.33
CA ASP A 185 -21.28 -4.61 -25.35
C ASP A 185 -21.20 -6.12 -25.65
N ASP A 186 -20.12 -6.61 -26.25
CA ASP A 186 -19.94 -8.04 -26.57
C ASP A 186 -19.61 -8.87 -25.32
N ALA A 187 -20.60 -9.59 -24.82
CA ALA A 187 -20.47 -10.47 -23.66
C ALA A 187 -19.46 -11.62 -23.85
N VAL A 188 -19.28 -12.11 -25.07
CA VAL A 188 -18.30 -13.17 -25.36
C VAL A 188 -16.89 -12.59 -25.29
N PHE A 189 -16.67 -11.43 -25.91
CA PHE A 189 -15.41 -10.68 -25.81
C PHE A 189 -15.07 -10.38 -24.34
N ARG A 190 -16.00 -9.80 -23.57
CA ARG A 190 -15.79 -9.52 -22.13
C ARG A 190 -15.35 -10.75 -21.35
N LYS A 191 -15.96 -11.90 -21.61
CA LYS A 191 -15.63 -13.16 -20.93
C LYS A 191 -14.24 -13.68 -21.30
N ILE A 192 -13.87 -13.64 -22.58
CA ILE A 192 -12.56 -14.11 -23.05
C ILE A 192 -11.45 -13.20 -22.52
N GLU A 193 -11.58 -11.89 -22.71
CA GLU A 193 -10.59 -10.92 -22.25
C GLU A 193 -10.48 -10.89 -20.72
N GLY A 194 -11.61 -11.00 -20.01
CA GLY A 194 -11.63 -11.08 -18.55
C GLY A 194 -10.81 -12.27 -18.04
N ARG A 195 -10.94 -13.42 -18.71
CA ARG A 195 -10.12 -14.60 -18.40
C ARG A 195 -8.64 -14.38 -18.71
N MET A 196 -8.31 -13.71 -19.81
CA MET A 196 -6.91 -13.36 -20.13
C MET A 196 -6.29 -12.42 -19.10
N ILE A 197 -7.07 -11.50 -18.53
CA ILE A 197 -6.65 -10.63 -17.41
C ILE A 197 -6.43 -11.48 -16.14
N GLU A 198 -7.34 -12.38 -15.80
CA GLU A 198 -7.17 -13.27 -14.64
C GLU A 198 -5.94 -14.20 -14.82
N ASP A 199 -5.72 -14.73 -16.02
CA ASP A 199 -4.53 -15.55 -16.31
C ASP A 199 -3.23 -14.72 -16.18
N ARG A 200 -3.25 -13.43 -16.55
CA ARG A 200 -2.12 -12.51 -16.29
C ARG A 200 -1.89 -12.32 -14.80
N PHE A 201 -2.96 -12.19 -14.01
CA PHE A 201 -2.86 -12.08 -12.55
C PHE A 201 -2.27 -13.35 -11.93
N ILE A 202 -2.73 -14.53 -12.35
CA ILE A 202 -2.17 -15.80 -11.89
C ILE A 202 -0.69 -15.92 -12.26
N ARG A 203 -0.28 -15.47 -13.45
CA ARG A 203 1.14 -15.43 -13.83
C ARG A 203 1.96 -14.54 -12.89
N LEU A 204 1.43 -13.37 -12.48
CA LEU A 204 2.08 -12.51 -11.50
C LEU A 204 2.22 -13.21 -10.13
N LEU A 205 1.18 -13.91 -9.67
CA LEU A 205 1.27 -14.69 -8.41
C LEU A 205 2.29 -15.83 -8.50
N ASN A 206 2.60 -16.29 -9.71
CA ASN A 206 3.51 -17.40 -9.97
C ASN A 206 4.95 -16.95 -10.24
N ASP A 207 5.21 -15.65 -10.27
CA ASP A 207 6.53 -15.11 -10.53
C ASP A 207 7.32 -14.99 -9.20
N PRO A 208 8.37 -15.81 -9.00
CA PRO A 208 9.21 -15.73 -7.81
C PRO A 208 9.90 -14.38 -7.63
N ASP A 209 10.20 -13.69 -8.73
CA ASP A 209 10.90 -12.40 -8.70
C ASP A 209 9.95 -11.26 -8.32
N ARG A 210 8.63 -11.51 -8.35
CA ARG A 210 7.58 -10.56 -7.97
C ARG A 210 6.89 -10.91 -6.65
N LEU A 211 7.50 -11.74 -5.81
CA LEU A 211 6.95 -12.12 -4.49
C LEU A 211 6.77 -10.93 -3.54
N GLU A 212 7.49 -9.83 -3.76
CA GLU A 212 7.27 -8.59 -3.03
C GLU A 212 5.89 -7.96 -3.29
N TYR A 213 5.42 -8.05 -4.53
CA TYR A 213 4.13 -7.52 -4.98
C TYR A 213 2.98 -8.50 -4.72
N SER A 214 3.27 -9.81 -4.72
CA SER A 214 2.23 -10.83 -4.84
C SER A 214 1.89 -11.57 -3.53
N ALA A 215 2.68 -11.46 -2.47
CA ALA A 215 2.48 -12.27 -1.26
C ALA A 215 1.11 -12.06 -0.58
N LEU A 216 0.67 -10.80 -0.43
CA LEU A 216 -0.64 -10.48 0.16
C LEU A 216 -1.80 -10.86 -0.77
N LEU A 217 -1.64 -10.67 -2.07
CA LEU A 217 -2.62 -11.10 -3.09
C LEU A 217 -2.81 -12.62 -3.07
N HIS A 218 -1.70 -13.36 -2.98
CA HIS A 218 -1.68 -14.81 -2.91
C HIS A 218 -2.34 -15.31 -1.62
N LEU A 219 -2.02 -14.69 -0.47
CA LEU A 219 -2.67 -14.98 0.81
C LEU A 219 -4.20 -14.85 0.70
N THR A 220 -4.68 -13.73 0.16
CA THR A 220 -6.11 -13.46 0.01
C THR A 220 -6.77 -14.43 -0.95
N ARG A 221 -6.13 -14.77 -2.07
CA ARG A 221 -6.65 -15.74 -3.04
C ARG A 221 -6.78 -17.15 -2.48
N ILE A 222 -5.85 -17.60 -1.65
CA ILE A 222 -5.93 -18.91 -1.01
C ILE A 222 -7.08 -18.95 0.00
N HIS A 223 -7.21 -17.93 0.83
CA HIS A 223 -8.18 -17.95 1.94
C HIS A 223 -9.59 -17.56 1.49
N LEU A 224 -9.73 -16.74 0.43
CA LEU A 224 -11.02 -16.28 -0.10
C LEU A 224 -11.20 -16.75 -1.55
N SER A 225 -10.89 -18.01 -1.83
CA SER A 225 -10.90 -18.61 -3.18
C SER A 225 -12.28 -18.60 -3.86
N GLU A 226 -13.34 -18.42 -3.08
CA GLU A 226 -14.72 -18.41 -3.54
C GLU A 226 -15.17 -17.03 -4.05
N LEU A 227 -14.42 -15.97 -3.73
CA LEU A 227 -14.71 -14.64 -4.24
C LEU A 227 -14.44 -14.59 -5.76
N PRO A 228 -15.38 -14.05 -6.55
CA PRO A 228 -15.12 -13.71 -7.93
C PRO A 228 -13.89 -12.80 -8.04
N PHE A 229 -13.15 -12.93 -9.14
CA PHE A 229 -11.86 -12.25 -9.29
C PHE A 229 -11.94 -10.73 -9.08
N ARG A 230 -12.94 -10.06 -9.66
CA ARG A 230 -13.18 -8.62 -9.45
C ARG A 230 -13.40 -8.28 -7.97
N ASP A 231 -14.26 -9.03 -7.30
CA ASP A 231 -14.63 -8.77 -5.90
C ASP A 231 -13.48 -9.04 -4.95
N LEU A 232 -12.63 -10.04 -5.27
CA LEU A 232 -11.39 -10.30 -4.57
C LEU A 232 -10.45 -9.09 -4.66
N LEU A 233 -10.27 -8.49 -5.84
CA LEU A 233 -9.42 -7.30 -6.00
C LEU A 233 -10.01 -6.09 -5.27
N ALA A 234 -11.33 -5.92 -5.30
CA ALA A 234 -12.01 -4.86 -4.55
C ALA A 234 -11.82 -5.02 -3.04
N PHE A 235 -11.93 -6.25 -2.53
CA PHE A 235 -11.64 -6.58 -1.14
C PHE A 235 -10.17 -6.33 -0.78
N VAL A 236 -9.22 -6.72 -1.63
CA VAL A 236 -7.79 -6.43 -1.43
C VAL A 236 -7.57 -4.92 -1.30
N SER A 237 -8.09 -4.11 -2.22
CA SER A 237 -7.90 -2.67 -2.20
C SER A 237 -8.53 -2.03 -0.95
N ALA A 238 -9.76 -2.42 -0.60
CA ALA A 238 -10.44 -1.96 0.61
C ALA A 238 -9.67 -2.34 1.89
N LEU A 239 -9.08 -3.53 1.93
CA LEU A 239 -8.29 -3.98 3.07
C LEU A 239 -6.93 -3.28 3.18
N CYS A 240 -6.29 -2.99 2.04
CA CYS A 240 -5.07 -2.19 2.03
C CYS A 240 -5.36 -0.79 2.57
N ARG A 241 -6.40 -0.13 2.06
CA ARG A 241 -6.87 1.18 2.54
C ARG A 241 -7.19 1.14 4.05
N PHE A 242 -7.93 0.14 4.51
CA PHE A 242 -8.21 -0.03 5.94
C PHE A 242 -6.93 -0.13 6.79
N ALA A 243 -5.94 -0.91 6.34
CA ALA A 243 -4.68 -1.06 7.06
C ALA A 243 -3.84 0.23 7.04
N LEU A 244 -3.81 0.95 5.92
CA LEU A 244 -3.10 2.23 5.76
C LEU A 244 -3.75 3.38 6.55
N ASP A 245 -5.08 3.37 6.66
CA ASP A 245 -5.89 4.34 7.42
C ASP A 245 -6.02 4.00 8.90
N ALA A 246 -5.48 2.85 9.33
CA ALA A 246 -5.57 2.44 10.73
C ALA A 246 -4.89 3.48 11.64
N THR A 247 -5.69 3.98 12.58
CA THR A 247 -5.33 5.06 13.50
C THR A 247 -4.50 4.55 14.66
N ASP A 248 -3.77 5.41 15.37
CA ASP A 248 -3.03 5.01 16.58
C ASP A 248 -3.91 4.26 17.59
N LEU A 249 -5.15 4.76 17.79
CA LEU A 249 -6.13 4.15 18.71
C LEU A 249 -6.70 2.84 18.16
N GLY A 250 -7.05 2.80 16.87
CA GLY A 250 -7.55 1.61 16.20
C GLY A 250 -6.49 0.50 16.19
N MET A 251 -5.24 0.85 15.87
CA MET A 251 -4.09 -0.04 15.93
C MET A 251 -3.86 -0.56 17.35
N ALA A 252 -3.93 0.31 18.37
CA ALA A 252 -3.81 -0.12 19.76
C ALA A 252 -4.93 -1.08 20.20
N ALA A 253 -6.17 -0.85 19.76
CA ALA A 253 -7.30 -1.75 20.02
C ALA A 253 -7.12 -3.10 19.32
N MET A 254 -6.76 -3.10 18.03
CA MET A 254 -6.50 -4.30 17.24
C MET A 254 -5.28 -5.08 17.75
N ALA A 255 -4.27 -4.40 18.28
CA ALA A 255 -3.06 -5.02 18.81
C ALA A 255 -3.36 -6.04 19.92
N ASN A 256 -4.37 -5.79 20.76
CA ASN A 256 -4.77 -6.72 21.82
C ASN A 256 -5.35 -8.02 21.26
N VAL A 257 -6.17 -7.93 20.21
CA VAL A 257 -6.74 -9.10 19.51
C VAL A 257 -5.63 -9.88 18.81
N ILE A 258 -4.71 -9.18 18.15
CA ILE A 258 -3.62 -9.79 17.41
C ILE A 258 -2.63 -10.48 18.35
N GLU A 259 -2.28 -9.87 19.48
CA GLU A 259 -1.44 -10.46 20.53
C GLU A 259 -2.01 -11.79 21.01
N ALA A 260 -3.30 -11.82 21.36
CA ALA A 260 -3.99 -13.01 21.85
C ALA A 260 -4.06 -14.13 20.79
N SER A 261 -3.91 -13.81 19.51
CA SER A 261 -3.90 -14.79 18.41
C SER A 261 -2.52 -15.43 18.17
N ALA A 262 -1.46 -14.94 18.81
CA ALA A 262 -0.11 -15.46 18.63
C ALA A 262 0.12 -16.72 19.48
N ARG A 263 0.63 -17.79 18.85
CA ARG A 263 0.98 -19.03 19.58
C ARG A 263 2.19 -18.87 20.49
N ASN A 264 3.11 -17.98 20.15
CA ASN A 264 4.25 -17.60 20.99
C ASN A 264 3.92 -16.25 21.62
N GLU A 265 3.64 -16.25 22.93
CA GLU A 265 3.18 -15.06 23.65
C GLU A 265 4.22 -13.94 23.64
N ASP A 266 5.51 -14.24 23.85
CA ASP A 266 6.56 -13.22 23.92
C ASP A 266 6.76 -12.50 22.59
N ARG A 267 6.82 -13.26 21.49
CA ARG A 267 6.91 -12.69 20.14
C ARG A 267 5.62 -11.98 19.74
N GLY A 268 4.47 -12.51 20.15
CA GLY A 268 3.16 -11.89 19.96
C GLY A 268 3.08 -10.53 20.64
N ARG A 269 3.58 -10.42 21.87
CA ARG A 269 3.63 -9.16 22.63
C ARG A 269 4.62 -8.16 22.03
N ALA A 270 5.80 -8.61 21.62
CA ALA A 270 6.76 -7.74 20.95
C ALA A 270 6.17 -7.15 19.65
N LEU A 271 5.47 -7.97 18.86
CA LEU A 271 4.80 -7.52 17.64
C LEU A 271 3.61 -6.57 17.92
N SER A 272 2.83 -6.84 18.97
CA SER A 272 1.70 -5.97 19.33
C SER A 272 2.18 -4.60 19.86
N MET A 273 3.35 -4.53 20.48
CA MET A 273 3.99 -3.25 20.83
C MET A 273 4.36 -2.41 19.61
N GLU A 274 4.75 -3.04 18.50
CA GLU A 274 5.01 -2.33 17.24
C GLU A 274 3.72 -1.76 16.64
N LEU A 275 2.60 -2.50 16.70
CA LEU A 275 1.28 -1.98 16.32
C LEU A 275 0.87 -0.76 17.17
N ARG A 276 1.07 -0.83 18.50
CA ARG A 276 0.76 0.28 19.42
C ARG A 276 1.61 1.53 19.19
N ARG A 277 2.69 1.42 18.41
CA ARG A 277 3.56 2.54 17.98
C ARG A 277 3.22 3.03 16.57
N ALA A 278 2.05 2.66 16.04
CA ALA A 278 1.59 3.03 14.72
C ALA A 278 2.51 2.55 13.59
N SER A 279 3.00 1.33 13.73
CA SER A 279 3.90 0.68 12.78
C SER A 279 3.47 -0.75 12.51
N ALA A 280 4.05 -1.40 11.49
CA ALA A 280 3.69 -2.76 11.08
C ALA A 280 2.21 -2.91 10.63
N ARG A 281 1.65 -1.88 9.99
CA ARG A 281 0.31 -1.90 9.35
C ARG A 281 0.04 -3.10 8.43
N PRO A 282 1.02 -3.65 7.68
CA PRO A 282 0.81 -4.85 6.86
C PRO A 282 0.29 -6.04 7.67
N LEU A 283 0.63 -6.13 8.96
CA LEU A 283 0.11 -7.16 9.86
C LEU A 283 -1.41 -7.10 10.01
N LEU A 284 -2.00 -5.90 9.98
CA LEU A 284 -3.46 -5.73 10.04
C LEU A 284 -4.12 -6.36 8.82
N TYR A 285 -3.56 -6.16 7.62
CA TYR A 285 -4.02 -6.84 6.41
C TYR A 285 -3.96 -8.35 6.60
N PHE A 286 -2.76 -8.86 6.93
CA PHE A 286 -2.52 -10.30 7.06
C PHE A 286 -3.48 -10.95 8.06
N LYS A 287 -3.61 -10.38 9.26
CA LYS A 287 -4.48 -10.91 10.30
C LYS A 287 -5.95 -10.79 9.95
N THR A 288 -6.36 -9.70 9.30
CA THR A 288 -7.75 -9.54 8.85
C THR A 288 -8.14 -10.63 7.86
N VAL A 289 -7.30 -10.96 6.87
CA VAL A 289 -7.59 -12.07 5.93
C VAL A 289 -7.78 -13.39 6.69
N LEU A 290 -6.87 -13.72 7.62
CA LEU A 290 -6.98 -14.95 8.40
C LEU A 290 -8.21 -14.97 9.31
N PHE A 291 -8.55 -13.83 9.92
CA PHE A 291 -9.71 -13.72 10.79
C PHE A 291 -11.03 -13.74 10.03
N VAL A 292 -11.12 -13.11 8.86
CA VAL A 292 -12.27 -13.25 7.94
C VAL A 292 -12.48 -14.72 7.60
N TYR A 293 -11.43 -15.40 7.14
CA TYR A 293 -11.51 -16.81 6.78
C TYR A 293 -11.91 -17.71 7.97
N GLY A 294 -11.27 -17.51 9.11
CA GLY A 294 -11.59 -18.25 10.34
C GLY A 294 -13.04 -18.02 10.77
N TRP A 295 -13.50 -16.77 10.77
CA TRP A 295 -14.86 -16.43 11.18
C TRP A 295 -15.91 -16.99 10.22
N MET A 296 -15.67 -16.93 8.91
CA MET A 296 -16.57 -17.54 7.92
C MET A 296 -16.73 -19.05 8.11
N ASN A 297 -15.68 -19.75 8.56
CA ASN A 297 -15.75 -21.19 8.84
C ASN A 297 -16.46 -21.52 10.17
N GLU A 298 -16.66 -20.53 11.04
CA GLU A 298 -17.45 -20.64 12.27
C GLU A 298 -18.95 -20.34 12.02
N MET A 299 -19.30 -19.70 10.91
CA MET A 299 -20.67 -19.35 10.54
C MET A 299 -21.44 -20.56 9.99
N ASP A 300 -22.76 -20.52 10.13
CA ASP A 300 -23.64 -21.39 9.34
C ASP A 300 -23.68 -20.95 7.86
N GLU A 301 -24.15 -21.82 6.98
CA GLU A 301 -24.18 -21.57 5.54
C GLU A 301 -24.91 -20.25 5.18
N PRO A 302 -26.11 -19.94 5.73
CA PRO A 302 -26.77 -18.67 5.43
C PRO A 302 -26.00 -17.44 5.92
N GLY A 303 -25.37 -17.52 7.11
CA GLY A 303 -24.56 -16.43 7.65
C GLY A 303 -23.30 -16.18 6.83
N ARG A 304 -22.65 -17.27 6.39
CA ARG A 304 -21.47 -17.22 5.52
C ARG A 304 -21.80 -16.61 4.15
N ASP A 305 -22.89 -17.03 3.52
CA ASP A 305 -23.33 -16.49 2.23
C ASP A 305 -23.70 -14.99 2.34
N ALA A 306 -24.38 -14.60 3.41
CA ALA A 306 -24.68 -13.20 3.68
C ALA A 306 -23.40 -12.36 3.88
N TYR A 307 -22.39 -12.91 4.54
CA TYR A 307 -21.11 -12.21 4.73
C TYR A 307 -20.30 -12.12 3.45
N LEU A 308 -20.26 -13.18 2.63
CA LEU A 308 -19.68 -13.15 1.29
C LEU A 308 -20.37 -12.11 0.41
N GLY A 309 -21.71 -12.05 0.42
CA GLY A 309 -22.46 -11.02 -0.28
C GLY A 309 -22.12 -9.60 0.19
N LEU A 310 -21.87 -9.42 1.49
CA LEU A 310 -21.39 -8.14 2.03
C LEU A 310 -19.98 -7.81 1.53
N ILE A 311 -19.05 -8.78 1.51
CA ILE A 311 -17.69 -8.56 0.96
C ILE A 311 -17.76 -8.11 -0.51
N GLN A 312 -18.66 -8.69 -1.31
CA GLN A 312 -18.83 -8.34 -2.72
C GLN A 312 -19.44 -6.96 -2.94
N THR A 313 -20.34 -6.53 -2.06
CA THR A 313 -21.11 -5.28 -2.24
C THR A 313 -20.51 -4.08 -1.51
N ASP A 314 -19.93 -4.31 -0.33
CA ASP A 314 -19.33 -3.29 0.54
C ASP A 314 -18.19 -3.92 1.37
N PRO A 315 -17.01 -4.16 0.75
CA PRO A 315 -15.89 -4.80 1.41
C PRO A 315 -15.38 -4.00 2.62
N HIS A 316 -15.48 -2.66 2.58
CA HIS A 316 -15.10 -1.81 3.70
C HIS A 316 -15.95 -2.12 4.94
N LYS A 317 -17.28 -2.16 4.77
CA LYS A 317 -18.20 -2.52 5.84
C LYS A 317 -18.03 -3.96 6.30
N ALA A 318 -17.69 -4.89 5.41
CA ALA A 318 -17.38 -6.27 5.79
C ALA A 318 -16.17 -6.34 6.74
N ILE A 319 -15.11 -5.59 6.44
CA ILE A 319 -13.90 -5.49 7.28
C ILE A 319 -14.23 -4.85 8.63
N GLN A 320 -14.96 -3.72 8.65
CA GLN A 320 -15.38 -3.09 9.89
C GLN A 320 -16.27 -4.03 10.73
N MET A 321 -17.19 -4.75 10.09
CA MET A 321 -18.07 -5.69 10.80
C MET A 321 -17.28 -6.81 11.48
N LEU A 322 -16.19 -7.30 10.89
CA LEU A 322 -15.29 -8.23 11.58
C LEU A 322 -14.77 -7.62 12.88
N TRP A 323 -14.09 -6.48 12.79
CA TRP A 323 -13.42 -5.90 13.95
C TRP A 323 -14.40 -5.45 15.05
N VAL A 324 -15.55 -4.88 14.68
CA VAL A 324 -16.57 -4.42 15.62
C VAL A 324 -17.40 -5.58 16.17
N LYS A 325 -18.00 -6.40 15.30
CA LYS A 325 -18.98 -7.42 15.71
C LYS A 325 -18.32 -8.68 16.24
N ARG A 326 -17.23 -9.15 15.61
CA ARG A 326 -16.57 -10.40 16.04
C ARG A 326 -15.62 -10.18 17.21
N PHE A 327 -14.90 -9.07 17.21
CA PHE A 327 -13.87 -8.79 18.20
C PHE A 327 -14.23 -7.71 19.22
N GLY A 328 -15.38 -7.04 19.06
CA GLY A 328 -15.86 -6.07 20.04
C GLY A 328 -15.04 -4.77 20.07
N ILE A 329 -14.32 -4.43 19.01
CA ILE A 329 -13.62 -3.15 18.91
C ILE A 329 -14.65 -2.03 18.77
N ASP A 330 -14.46 -0.95 19.52
CA ASP A 330 -15.31 0.23 19.40
C ASP A 330 -15.19 0.85 17.99
N GLU A 331 -16.32 1.07 17.34
CA GLU A 331 -16.38 1.63 15.99
C GLU A 331 -15.73 3.02 15.91
N SER A 332 -15.83 3.82 16.97
CA SER A 332 -15.17 5.12 17.04
C SER A 332 -13.65 5.00 17.04
N ALA A 333 -13.08 3.93 17.62
CA ALA A 333 -11.63 3.71 17.60
C ALA A 333 -11.10 3.43 16.18
N LEU A 334 -11.91 2.78 15.34
CA LEU A 334 -11.57 2.53 13.93
C LEU A 334 -11.71 3.79 13.07
N ASN A 335 -12.60 4.72 13.43
CA ASN A 335 -12.96 5.87 12.61
C ASN A 335 -12.38 7.22 13.11
N LEU A 336 -11.73 7.28 14.28
CA LEU A 336 -11.42 8.53 14.99
C LEU A 336 -10.55 9.52 14.21
N GLU A 337 -9.57 9.06 13.41
CA GLU A 337 -8.69 9.97 12.67
C GLU A 337 -9.42 10.72 11.58
N ARG A 338 -10.43 10.12 10.95
CA ARG A 338 -11.15 10.72 9.83
C ARG A 338 -11.87 12.02 10.21
N SER A 339 -12.19 12.19 11.49
CA SER A 339 -12.96 13.34 11.97
C SER A 339 -12.13 14.49 12.54
N PHE A 340 -10.90 14.24 13.01
CA PHE A 340 -10.16 15.22 13.82
C PHE A 340 -8.70 15.47 13.38
N MET A 341 -8.07 14.50 12.73
CA MET A 341 -6.63 14.56 12.46
C MET A 341 -6.22 15.23 11.14
N PRO A 342 -7.01 15.24 10.04
CA PRO A 342 -6.61 15.88 8.79
C PRO A 342 -6.29 17.37 8.95
N ALA A 343 -7.19 18.15 9.57
CA ALA A 343 -6.97 19.59 9.76
C ALA A 343 -5.72 19.87 10.61
N SER A 344 -5.55 19.14 11.72
CA SER A 344 -4.36 19.30 12.58
C SER A 344 -3.07 18.89 11.87
N LYS A 345 -3.09 17.77 11.12
CA LYS A 345 -1.94 17.31 10.32
C LYS A 345 -1.59 18.31 9.23
N ILE A 346 -2.57 18.85 8.50
CA ILE A 346 -2.36 19.87 7.48
C ILE A 346 -1.70 21.11 8.08
N GLU A 347 -2.18 21.61 9.22
CA GLU A 347 -1.56 22.75 9.90
C GLU A 347 -0.12 22.45 10.33
N TRP A 348 0.16 21.27 10.89
CA TRP A 348 1.53 20.86 11.22
C TRP A 348 2.44 20.77 9.98
N LEU A 349 1.93 20.30 8.85
CA LEU A 349 2.68 20.25 7.59
C LEU A 349 2.99 21.67 7.08
N LYS A 350 2.02 22.58 7.16
CA LYS A 350 2.18 24.01 6.81
C LYS A 350 3.22 24.69 7.70
N GLU A 351 3.24 24.39 9.00
CA GLU A 351 4.23 24.93 9.96
C GLU A 351 5.67 24.50 9.63
N ILE A 352 5.88 23.32 9.03
CA ILE A 352 7.22 22.89 8.62
C ILE A 352 7.68 23.71 7.41
N GLY A 353 6.83 23.83 6.38
CA GLY A 353 6.95 24.83 5.31
C GLY A 353 8.18 24.74 4.40
N ILE A 354 8.76 23.55 4.20
CA ILE A 354 10.00 23.37 3.40
C ILE A 354 9.71 22.96 1.96
N LEU A 355 8.70 22.13 1.74
CA LEU A 355 8.29 21.63 0.44
C LEU A 355 6.81 21.92 0.23
N SER A 356 6.33 21.81 -1.01
CA SER A 356 4.92 21.94 -1.36
C SER A 356 4.04 20.77 -0.87
N ASP A 357 4.62 19.79 -0.16
CA ASP A 357 3.92 18.64 0.44
C ASP A 357 2.66 18.98 1.21
N ALA A 358 2.65 20.07 1.99
CA ALA A 358 1.46 20.48 2.75
C ALA A 358 0.27 20.75 1.81
N ARG A 359 0.54 21.45 0.70
CA ARG A 359 -0.45 21.74 -0.35
C ARG A 359 -0.84 20.49 -1.14
N ILE A 360 0.15 19.67 -1.50
CA ILE A 360 -0.09 18.39 -2.20
C ILE A 360 -1.01 17.50 -1.37
N TYR A 361 -0.71 17.36 -0.08
CA TYR A 361 -1.49 16.57 0.86
C TYR A 361 -2.90 17.17 1.04
N GLU A 362 -3.02 18.46 1.30
CA GLU A 362 -4.31 19.15 1.49
C GLU A 362 -5.23 18.98 0.26
N GLU A 363 -4.77 19.37 -0.93
CA GLU A 363 -5.58 19.29 -2.16
C GLU A 363 -5.94 17.84 -2.53
N SER A 364 -5.01 16.89 -2.38
CA SER A 364 -5.27 15.47 -2.67
C SER A 364 -6.23 14.87 -1.63
N PHE A 365 -5.97 15.07 -0.34
CA PHE A 365 -6.76 14.48 0.73
C PHE A 365 -8.21 14.96 0.67
N GLU A 366 -8.43 16.28 0.56
CA GLU A 366 -9.78 16.87 0.52
C GLU A 366 -10.62 16.36 -0.66
N ALA A 367 -10.00 16.20 -1.83
CA ALA A 367 -10.72 15.78 -3.03
C ALA A 367 -10.89 14.25 -3.15
N ASN A 368 -9.89 13.48 -2.72
CA ASN A 368 -9.79 12.06 -3.06
C ASN A 368 -10.21 11.12 -1.92
N SER A 369 -9.96 11.48 -0.65
CA SER A 369 -10.10 10.53 0.47
C SER A 369 -11.50 9.91 0.57
N GLY A 370 -12.56 10.73 0.49
CA GLY A 370 -13.94 10.25 0.55
C GLY A 370 -14.37 9.38 -0.64
N LEU A 371 -13.77 9.55 -1.82
CA LEU A 371 -14.01 8.69 -2.97
C LEU A 371 -13.38 7.30 -2.75
N LEU A 372 -12.15 7.30 -2.25
CA LEU A 372 -11.32 6.10 -2.06
C LEU A 372 -11.76 5.23 -0.87
N ASP A 373 -12.69 5.72 -0.06
CA ASP A 373 -13.31 4.94 1.01
C ASP A 373 -14.30 3.88 0.49
N HIS A 374 -14.91 4.16 -0.66
CA HIS A 374 -15.96 3.33 -1.22
C HIS A 374 -15.59 2.76 -2.58
N THR A 375 -14.62 3.35 -3.27
CA THR A 375 -14.28 2.97 -4.64
C THR A 375 -12.76 2.92 -4.81
N PRO A 376 -12.20 1.76 -5.16
CA PRO A 376 -10.79 1.63 -5.49
C PRO A 376 -10.36 2.60 -6.60
N CYS A 377 -9.13 3.11 -6.52
CA CYS A 377 -8.53 4.00 -7.52
C CYS A 377 -8.70 3.47 -8.96
N GLY A 378 -8.55 2.15 -9.14
CA GLY A 378 -8.71 1.47 -10.43
C GLY A 378 -10.07 1.62 -11.09
N LEU A 379 -11.13 1.92 -10.33
CA LEU A 379 -12.50 2.05 -10.84
C LEU A 379 -12.94 3.51 -11.04
N LEU A 380 -12.10 4.47 -10.66
CA LEU A 380 -12.36 5.90 -10.83
C LEU A 380 -11.79 6.39 -12.16
N ASP A 381 -12.43 7.36 -12.81
CA ASP A 381 -11.84 8.06 -13.95
C ASP A 381 -10.79 9.10 -13.46
N PHE A 382 -9.83 9.44 -14.32
CA PHE A 382 -8.72 10.34 -13.94
C PHE A 382 -9.17 11.76 -13.58
N ASP A 383 -10.31 12.25 -14.09
CA ASP A 383 -10.82 13.58 -13.76
C ASP A 383 -11.59 13.62 -12.44
N GLN A 384 -11.99 12.47 -11.92
CA GLN A 384 -12.57 12.36 -10.57
C GLN A 384 -11.49 12.50 -9.49
N LEU A 385 -10.22 12.31 -9.86
CA LEU A 385 -9.08 12.34 -8.93
C LEU A 385 -8.29 13.65 -9.06
N LYS A 386 -7.98 14.26 -7.93
CA LYS A 386 -7.10 15.44 -7.83
C LYS A 386 -5.64 14.98 -7.73
N LEU A 387 -4.84 15.15 -8.79
CA LEU A 387 -3.54 14.47 -8.94
C LEU A 387 -2.42 15.43 -9.35
N LEU A 388 -1.15 15.03 -9.21
CA LEU A 388 -0.01 15.73 -9.81
C LEU A 388 0.20 15.33 -11.27
N ASP A 389 0.73 16.24 -12.08
CA ASP A 389 1.21 15.91 -13.43
C ASP A 389 2.31 14.83 -13.36
N VAL A 390 2.41 14.01 -14.41
CA VAL A 390 3.30 12.84 -14.47
C VAL A 390 4.48 13.10 -15.41
N PHE A 391 5.66 12.57 -15.09
CA PHE A 391 6.82 12.62 -15.97
C PHE A 391 6.98 11.37 -16.82
N LEU A 392 7.56 11.53 -18.00
CA LEU A 392 8.07 10.43 -18.84
C LEU A 392 9.59 10.30 -18.71
N LYS A 393 10.16 9.24 -19.28
CA LYS A 393 11.60 8.93 -19.20
C LYS A 393 12.52 10.10 -19.58
N ASP A 394 12.13 10.85 -20.61
CA ASP A 394 12.89 11.99 -21.15
C ASP A 394 12.59 13.32 -20.46
N GLY A 395 11.81 13.30 -19.37
CA GLY A 395 11.38 14.49 -18.63
C GLY A 395 10.16 15.18 -19.23
N THR A 396 9.56 14.63 -20.30
CA THR A 396 8.30 15.16 -20.84
C THR A 396 7.21 15.08 -19.79
N LYS A 397 6.46 16.17 -19.62
CA LYS A 397 5.35 16.25 -18.68
C LYS A 397 4.02 15.87 -19.34
N ILE A 398 3.26 15.01 -18.67
CA ILE A 398 1.88 14.65 -18.98
C ILE A 398 0.96 15.34 -18.00
N THR A 399 0.13 16.26 -18.52
CA THR A 399 -0.87 16.97 -17.73
C THR A 399 -2.04 16.05 -17.39
N LEU A 400 -2.44 16.01 -16.13
CA LEU A 400 -3.66 15.32 -15.69
C LEU A 400 -4.88 16.26 -15.67
N PRO A 401 -6.11 15.73 -15.87
CA PRO A 401 -7.30 16.57 -16.11
C PRO A 401 -7.72 17.40 -14.89
N ASN A 402 -7.69 16.81 -13.69
CA ASN A 402 -7.98 17.51 -12.43
C ASN A 402 -6.69 17.59 -11.61
N ARG A 403 -5.83 18.54 -11.96
CA ARG A 403 -4.49 18.64 -11.35
C ARG A 403 -4.47 19.46 -10.07
N ILE A 404 -3.59 19.09 -9.14
CA ILE A 404 -3.13 19.94 -8.04
C ILE A 404 -2.41 21.15 -8.65
N ASP A 405 -2.68 22.34 -8.15
CA ASP A 405 -2.18 23.58 -8.74
C ASP A 405 -0.71 23.85 -8.35
N ILE A 406 0.18 22.97 -8.81
CA ILE A 406 1.64 23.04 -8.64
C ILE A 406 2.29 22.80 -10.01
N ASN A 407 3.27 23.63 -10.36
CA ASN A 407 4.15 23.31 -11.48
C ASN A 407 5.17 22.26 -11.03
N VAL A 408 4.93 20.99 -11.38
CA VAL A 408 5.78 19.87 -10.97
C VAL A 408 7.23 19.98 -11.46
N GLN A 409 7.47 20.68 -12.58
CA GLN A 409 8.83 20.89 -13.09
C GLN A 409 9.58 21.88 -12.20
N ASP A 410 8.98 23.05 -11.95
CA ASP A 410 9.58 24.07 -11.08
C ASP A 410 9.78 23.50 -9.67
N TYR A 411 8.78 22.80 -9.13
CA TYR A 411 8.87 22.13 -7.84
C TYR A 411 10.03 21.14 -7.77
N PHE A 412 10.25 20.32 -8.81
CA PHE A 412 11.36 19.40 -8.85
C PHE A 412 12.71 20.11 -8.93
N ASP A 413 12.84 21.06 -9.87
CA ASP A 413 14.10 21.74 -10.15
C ASP A 413 14.56 22.62 -8.99
N GLU A 414 13.64 23.35 -8.36
CA GLU A 414 13.93 24.20 -7.19
C GLU A 414 14.38 23.40 -5.97
N ASN A 415 13.92 22.15 -5.83
CA ASN A 415 14.17 21.30 -4.66
C ASN A 415 15.16 20.16 -4.92
N LEU A 416 15.77 20.10 -6.11
CA LEU A 416 16.66 19.02 -6.52
C LEU A 416 17.82 18.79 -5.54
N GLN A 417 18.44 19.88 -5.05
CA GLN A 417 19.52 19.78 -4.08
C GLN A 417 19.04 19.16 -2.76
N LEU A 418 17.87 19.58 -2.27
CA LEU A 418 17.29 19.05 -1.04
C LEU A 418 16.98 17.56 -1.17
N PHE A 419 16.40 17.12 -2.29
CA PHE A 419 16.17 15.69 -2.54
C PHE A 419 17.46 14.89 -2.60
N SER A 420 18.52 15.46 -3.20
CA SER A 420 19.86 14.87 -3.21
C SER A 420 20.43 14.70 -1.80
N ASP A 421 20.29 15.73 -0.95
CA ASP A 421 20.77 15.71 0.43
C ASP A 421 19.99 14.69 1.28
N MET A 422 18.68 14.59 1.08
CA MET A 422 17.84 13.55 1.70
C MET A 422 18.26 12.15 1.29
N GLN A 423 18.55 11.93 0.01
CA GLN A 423 19.06 10.65 -0.52
C GLN A 423 20.41 10.29 0.10
N ALA A 424 21.31 11.26 0.23
CA ALA A 424 22.61 11.06 0.87
C ALA A 424 22.45 10.68 2.34
N MET A 425 21.58 11.38 3.07
CA MET A 425 21.25 11.07 4.47
C MET A 425 20.67 9.65 4.61
N TYR A 426 19.68 9.30 3.79
CA TYR A 426 19.08 7.97 3.80
C TYR A 426 20.11 6.86 3.55
N ARG A 427 20.99 7.03 2.55
CA ARG A 427 22.04 6.05 2.21
C ARG A 427 23.15 5.94 3.26
N ALA A 428 23.41 7.01 4.01
CA ALA A 428 24.45 7.02 5.03
C ALA A 428 24.00 6.35 6.34
N GLN A 429 22.70 6.28 6.60
CA GLN A 429 22.16 5.68 7.81
C GLN A 429 21.95 4.17 7.65
N ILE A 430 22.27 3.42 8.70
CA ILE A 430 21.95 1.99 8.77
C ILE A 430 20.46 1.90 9.12
N PRO A 431 19.62 1.21 8.32
CA PRO A 431 18.22 0.98 8.67
C PRO A 431 18.18 0.19 9.99
N GLN A 432 17.78 0.84 11.07
CA GLN A 432 17.62 0.20 12.37
C GLN A 432 16.37 0.74 13.06
N ARG A 433 15.54 -0.18 13.53
CA ARG A 433 14.31 0.11 14.25
C ARG A 433 14.56 0.14 15.75
N PHE A 434 13.97 1.11 16.43
CA PHE A 434 13.86 1.08 17.89
C PHE A 434 12.70 0.16 18.28
N TYR A 435 12.98 -1.07 18.73
CA TYR A 435 11.95 -2.04 19.11
C TYR A 435 12.16 -2.60 20.52
N VAL A 436 11.08 -3.11 21.13
CA VAL A 436 11.18 -3.85 22.40
C VAL A 436 11.31 -5.33 22.07
N GLY A 437 12.52 -5.87 22.21
CA GLY A 437 12.76 -7.28 21.97
C GLY A 437 12.04 -8.19 22.97
N PRO A 438 11.73 -9.44 22.58
CA PRO A 438 11.01 -10.40 23.43
C PRO A 438 11.72 -10.64 24.78
N ASN A 439 13.05 -10.56 24.82
CA ASN A 439 13.84 -10.78 26.03
C ASN A 439 13.81 -9.61 27.03
N VAL A 440 13.38 -8.42 26.62
CA VAL A 440 13.34 -7.21 27.48
C VAL A 440 12.02 -7.11 28.26
N ILE A 441 10.99 -7.82 27.81
CA ILE A 441 9.62 -7.79 28.33
C ILE A 441 9.50 -8.40 29.76
N HIS A 442 10.53 -9.10 30.25
CA HIS A 442 10.52 -9.74 31.57
C HIS A 442 10.89 -8.82 32.75
N ILE A 443 11.09 -7.51 32.55
CA ILE A 443 11.46 -6.63 33.66
C ILE A 443 10.19 -5.97 34.26
N ASN A 444 9.88 -6.41 35.49
CA ASN A 444 8.97 -5.85 36.50
C ASN A 444 7.48 -6.22 36.43
N VAL A 445 7.15 -7.41 36.92
CA VAL A 445 6.08 -7.55 37.93
C VAL A 445 6.70 -8.29 39.12
N GLY A 446 7.21 -7.52 40.08
CA GLY A 446 7.66 -7.99 41.39
C GLY A 446 6.84 -7.31 42.47
#